data_AF-A0A2H0REP8-F1
#
_entry.id   AF-A0A2H0REP8-F1
#
_cell.length_a   1.000
_cell.length_b   1.000
_cell.length_c   1.000
_cell.angle_alpha   90.00
_cell.angle_beta   90.00
_cell.angle_gamma   90.00
#
_symmetry.space_group_name_H-M   'P 1'
#
loop_
_entity.id
_entity.type
_entity.pdbx_description
1 polymer ?
#
loop_
_entity_poly.entity_id
_entity_poly.type
_entity_poly.pdbx_seq_one_letter_code
_entity_poly.pdbx_strand_id
1 'polypeptide(L)'
;MKKSFLEACSRMVLLLILAASAGQARADNSALNPLGVETIDALILIILDAIVKIGVPVITFFFVLTGFYYTTAMGDTSKVSKAHTMFRYTLIGSAVVLGAKVIYEILRNTLTKLN
;
A
#
# COMPACT_ATOMS: atom_id res chain seq x y z
N MET A 1 -25.85 14.31 2.41
CA MET A 1 -24.38 14.32 2.62
C MET A 1 -23.71 12.97 2.36
N LYS A 2 -24.21 11.83 2.89
CA LYS A 2 -23.59 10.49 2.71
C LYS A 2 -23.37 10.04 1.25
N LYS A 3 -24.27 10.41 0.32
CA LYS A 3 -24.20 10.02 -1.09
C LYS A 3 -23.07 10.74 -1.87
N SER A 4 -22.79 12.00 -1.52
CA SER A 4 -21.73 12.79 -2.16
C SER A 4 -20.33 12.33 -1.74
N PHE A 5 -20.16 11.88 -0.49
CA PHE A 5 -18.90 11.34 0.02
C PHE A 5 -18.58 9.94 -0.56
N LEU A 6 -19.61 9.13 -0.81
CA LEU A 6 -19.46 7.79 -1.39
C LEU A 6 -19.13 7.84 -2.90
N GLU A 7 -19.73 8.79 -3.62
CA GLU A 7 -19.36 9.12 -5.02
C GLU A 7 -17.95 9.70 -5.12
N ALA A 8 -17.53 10.57 -4.20
CA ALA A 8 -16.17 11.12 -4.18
C ALA A 8 -15.12 10.04 -3.90
N CYS A 9 -15.40 9.12 -2.98
CA CYS A 9 -14.51 8.00 -2.68
C CYS A 9 -14.46 6.99 -3.83
N SER A 10 -15.59 6.67 -4.47
CA SER A 10 -15.66 5.82 -5.66
C SER A 10 -14.90 6.42 -6.85
N ARG A 11 -15.04 7.73 -7.07
CA ARG A 11 -14.29 8.45 -8.12
C ARG A 11 -12.80 8.58 -7.79
N MET A 12 -12.42 8.70 -6.51
CA MET A 12 -11.01 8.75 -6.07
C MET A 12 -10.32 7.38 -6.17
N VAL A 13 -11.04 6.29 -5.88
CA VAL A 13 -10.58 4.91 -6.10
C VAL A 13 -10.44 4.63 -7.60
N LEU A 14 -11.38 5.10 -8.44
CA LEU A 14 -11.31 4.97 -9.90
C LEU A 14 -10.14 5.80 -10.48
N LEU A 15 -9.86 6.98 -9.94
CA LEU A 15 -8.70 7.81 -10.31
C LEU A 15 -7.37 7.16 -9.89
N LEU A 16 -7.35 6.44 -8.78
CA LEU A 16 -6.21 5.63 -8.33
C LEU A 16 -5.96 4.40 -9.22
N ILE A 17 -7.03 3.74 -9.68
CA ILE A 17 -6.94 2.62 -10.64
C ILE A 17 -6.45 3.11 -12.02
N LEU A 18 -6.85 4.32 -12.45
CA LEU A 18 -6.41 4.94 -13.70
C LEU A 18 -4.99 5.54 -13.60
N ALA A 19 -4.58 6.04 -12.43
CA ALA A 19 -3.19 6.47 -12.19
C ALA A 19 -2.25 5.26 -12.03
N ALA A 20 -2.76 4.09 -11.60
CA ALA A 20 -2.00 2.86 -11.58
C ALA A 20 -1.65 2.37 -13.00
N SER A 21 -2.54 2.58 -13.99
CA SER A 21 -2.28 2.26 -15.41
C SER A 21 -1.41 3.30 -16.14
N ALA A 22 -1.21 4.51 -15.57
CA ALA A 22 -0.25 5.48 -16.09
C ALA A 22 1.23 5.15 -15.77
N GLY A 23 1.49 4.01 -15.10
CA GLY A 23 2.82 3.62 -14.66
C GLY A 23 3.42 2.38 -15.32
N GLN A 24 2.94 1.95 -16.49
CA GLN A 24 3.58 0.89 -17.29
C GLN A 24 3.69 1.29 -18.76
N ALA A 25 4.56 2.26 -19.02
CA ALA A 25 5.26 2.35 -20.30
C ALA A 25 6.72 2.66 -20.01
N ARG A 26 7.50 1.61 -19.74
CA ARG A 26 8.95 1.63 -19.99
C ARG A 26 9.18 0.80 -21.24
N ALA A 27 9.13 1.48 -22.38
CA ALA A 27 9.86 1.01 -23.54
C ALA A 27 11.33 1.29 -23.26
N ASP A 28 12.14 0.26 -23.08
CA ASP A 28 13.50 0.33 -23.61
C ASP A 28 14.06 -1.06 -23.95
N ASN A 29 14.39 -1.15 -25.22
CA ASN A 29 15.14 -2.12 -26.00
C ASN A 29 15.98 -3.17 -25.24
N SER A 30 15.49 -4.41 -25.20
CA SER A 30 16.33 -5.62 -25.29
C SER A 30 15.44 -6.83 -25.52
N ALA A 31 15.41 -7.32 -26.77
CA ALA A 31 14.59 -8.45 -27.21
C ALA A 31 14.93 -9.82 -26.56
N LEU A 32 15.64 -9.85 -25.43
CA LEU A 32 15.95 -11.06 -24.67
C LEU A 32 15.80 -10.94 -23.14
N ASN A 33 15.37 -9.79 -22.58
CA ASN A 33 15.07 -9.71 -21.15
C ASN A 33 13.92 -8.72 -20.85
N PRO A 34 12.66 -9.16 -20.83
CA PRO A 34 11.49 -8.30 -20.56
C PRO A 34 11.42 -7.77 -19.12
N LEU A 35 12.40 -8.11 -18.28
CA LEU A 35 12.56 -7.63 -16.90
C LEU A 35 13.82 -6.78 -16.68
N GLY A 36 14.74 -6.67 -17.65
CA GLY A 36 15.90 -5.77 -17.59
C GLY A 36 16.76 -5.86 -16.31
N VAL A 37 16.88 -7.07 -15.74
CA VAL A 37 17.52 -7.28 -14.42
C VAL A 37 18.60 -8.35 -14.51
N GLU A 38 19.78 -7.99 -14.01
CA GLU A 38 21.00 -8.81 -14.00
C GLU A 38 21.23 -9.49 -12.63
N THR A 39 20.43 -9.16 -11.60
CA THR A 39 20.62 -9.60 -10.21
C THR A 39 19.30 -9.89 -9.49
N ILE A 40 19.32 -10.88 -8.58
CA ILE A 40 18.16 -11.27 -7.75
C ILE A 40 17.63 -10.11 -6.90
N ASP A 41 18.51 -9.21 -6.45
CA ASP A 41 18.12 -8.01 -5.70
C ASP A 41 17.15 -7.10 -6.48
N ALA A 42 17.42 -6.88 -7.77
CA ALA A 42 16.60 -6.01 -8.59
C ALA A 42 15.20 -6.61 -8.86
N LEU A 43 15.08 -7.93 -8.95
CA LEU A 43 13.79 -8.62 -9.01
C LEU A 43 12.96 -8.42 -7.74
N ILE A 44 13.60 -8.54 -6.56
CA ILE A 44 12.92 -8.34 -5.28
C ILE A 44 12.43 -6.89 -5.13
N LEU A 45 13.23 -5.91 -5.58
CA LEU A 45 12.83 -4.50 -5.59
C LEU A 45 11.59 -4.22 -6.44
N ILE A 46 11.53 -4.77 -7.66
CA ILE A 46 10.41 -4.56 -8.58
C ILE A 46 9.12 -5.15 -7.98
N ILE A 47 9.20 -6.34 -7.41
CA ILE A 47 8.06 -6.99 -6.76
C ILE A 47 7.60 -6.19 -5.54
N LEU A 48 8.54 -5.72 -4.72
CA LEU A 48 8.25 -4.94 -3.53
C LEU A 48 7.60 -3.58 -3.89
N ASP A 49 8.08 -2.91 -4.93
CA ASP A 49 7.50 -1.65 -5.40
C ASP A 49 6.08 -1.87 -5.97
N ALA A 50 5.87 -2.97 -6.71
CA ALA A 50 4.54 -3.35 -7.20
C ALA A 50 3.54 -3.60 -6.05
N ILE A 51 3.97 -4.29 -4.98
CA ILE A 51 3.15 -4.52 -3.79
C ILE A 51 2.82 -3.20 -3.10
N VAL A 52 3.78 -2.28 -2.96
CA VAL A 52 3.56 -0.99 -2.29
C VAL A 52 2.61 -0.10 -3.11
N LYS A 53 2.76 -0.08 -4.43
CA LYS A 53 1.89 0.69 -5.33
C LYS A 53 0.41 0.31 -5.19
N ILE A 54 0.12 -0.97 -4.95
CA ILE A 54 -1.24 -1.48 -4.71
C ILE A 54 -1.62 -1.40 -3.22
N GLY A 55 -0.66 -1.58 -2.31
CA GLY A 55 -0.87 -1.60 -0.87
C GLY A 55 -1.24 -0.24 -0.29
N VAL A 56 -0.63 0.85 -0.77
CA VAL A 56 -0.90 2.22 -0.29
C VAL A 56 -2.38 2.63 -0.40
N PRO A 57 -3.06 2.49 -1.55
CA PRO A 57 -4.48 2.84 -1.63
C PRO A 57 -5.36 1.92 -0.78
N VAL A 58 -5.03 0.63 -0.67
CA VAL A 58 -5.76 -0.31 0.18
C VAL A 58 -5.66 0.10 1.66
N ILE A 59 -4.45 0.35 2.16
CA ILE A 59 -4.21 0.79 3.55
C ILE A 59 -4.98 2.09 3.82
N THR A 60 -4.91 3.06 2.90
CA THR A 60 -5.61 4.35 3.02
C THR A 60 -7.12 4.15 3.16
N PHE A 61 -7.71 3.26 2.36
CA PHE A 61 -9.13 2.93 2.44
C PHE A 61 -9.52 2.35 3.81
N PHE A 62 -8.73 1.39 4.33
CA PHE A 62 -8.98 0.81 5.66
C PHE A 62 -8.84 1.83 6.80
N PHE A 63 -7.91 2.78 6.69
CA PHE A 63 -7.76 3.87 7.66
C PHE A 63 -9.00 4.77 7.71
N VAL A 64 -9.49 5.22 6.54
CA VAL A 64 -10.69 6.07 6.46
C VAL A 64 -11.92 5.34 7.02
N LEU A 65 -12.08 4.05 6.69
CA LEU A 65 -13.20 3.24 7.16
C LEU A 65 -13.20 3.07 8.68
N THR A 66 -12.01 2.84 9.26
CA THR A 66 -11.83 2.77 10.72
C THR A 66 -12.14 4.11 11.40
N GLY A 67 -11.68 5.23 10.82
CA GLY A 67 -11.97 6.57 11.35
C GLY A 67 -13.45 6.92 11.34
N PHE A 68 -14.18 6.54 10.28
CA PHE A 68 -15.63 6.69 10.23
C PHE A 68 -16.34 5.82 11.28
N TYR A 69 -15.85 4.61 11.52
CA TYR A 69 -16.39 3.71 12.54
C TYR A 69 -16.23 4.30 13.95
N TYR A 70 -15.09 4.95 14.23
CA TYR A 70 -14.86 5.65 15.50
C TYR A 70 -15.82 6.84 15.68
N THR A 71 -16.09 7.59 14.60
CA THR A 71 -16.98 8.75 14.63
C THR A 71 -18.45 8.36 14.85
N THR A 72 -18.87 7.21 14.32
CA THR A 72 -20.26 6.72 14.48
C THR A 72 -20.52 6.02 15.81
N ALA A 73 -19.49 5.72 16.60
CA ALA A 73 -19.64 5.03 17.87
C ALA A 73 -20.31 5.91 18.96
N MET A 74 -20.26 7.25 18.85
CA MET A 74 -21.01 8.22 19.67
C MET A 74 -21.11 7.91 21.18
N GLY A 75 -20.09 7.31 21.79
CA GLY A 75 -20.04 6.99 23.23
C GLY A 75 -20.56 5.60 23.63
N ASP A 76 -20.97 4.76 22.68
CA ASP A 76 -21.29 3.36 22.92
C ASP A 76 -19.99 2.55 23.13
N THR A 77 -19.76 2.08 24.34
CA THR A 77 -18.55 1.34 24.76
C THR A 77 -18.31 0.09 23.92
N SER A 78 -19.36 -0.58 23.44
CA SER A 78 -19.27 -1.77 22.61
C SER A 78 -18.73 -1.44 21.21
N LYS A 79 -19.19 -0.34 20.62
CA LYS A 79 -18.77 0.11 19.28
C LYS A 79 -17.34 0.67 19.30
N VAL A 80 -16.96 1.37 20.37
CA VAL A 80 -15.58 1.87 20.54
C VAL A 80 -14.58 0.72 20.67
N SER A 81 -14.93 -0.34 21.42
CA SER A 81 -14.10 -1.55 21.52
C SER A 81 -13.88 -2.24 20.17
N LYS A 82 -14.95 -2.33 19.35
CA LYS A 82 -14.84 -2.82 17.97
C LYS A 82 -13.98 -1.90 17.09
N ALA A 83 -14.11 -0.59 17.23
CA ALA A 83 -13.30 0.37 16.49
C ALA A 83 -11.81 0.22 16.81
N HIS A 84 -11.44 0.02 18.09
CA HIS A 84 -10.05 -0.25 18.49
C HIS A 84 -9.50 -1.54 17.88
N THR A 85 -10.32 -2.58 17.82
CA THR A 85 -9.93 -3.85 17.20
C THR A 85 -9.63 -3.66 15.71
N MET A 86 -10.51 -2.97 14.98
CA MET A 86 -10.32 -2.63 13.57
C MET A 86 -9.08 -1.76 13.35
N PHE A 87 -8.84 -0.80 14.24
CA PHE A 87 -7.67 0.06 14.19
C PHE A 87 -6.36 -0.71 14.35
N ARG A 88 -6.29 -1.65 15.31
CA ARG A 88 -5.12 -2.51 15.49
C ARG A 88 -4.83 -3.34 14.24
N TYR A 89 -5.85 -3.95 13.63
CA TYR A 89 -5.68 -4.71 12.39
C TYR A 89 -5.18 -3.83 11.24
N THR A 90 -5.70 -2.61 11.12
CA THR A 90 -5.24 -1.63 10.12
C THR A 90 -3.78 -1.24 10.36
N LEU A 91 -3.40 -1.05 11.62
CA LEU A 91 -2.02 -0.73 12.01
C LEU A 91 -1.06 -1.87 11.67
N ILE A 92 -1.43 -3.11 12.00
CA ILE A 92 -0.64 -4.31 11.69
C ILE A 92 -0.47 -4.46 10.18
N GLY A 93 -1.53 -4.28 9.40
CA GLY A 93 -1.45 -4.33 7.93
C GLY A 93 -0.49 -3.28 7.36
N SER A 94 -0.56 -2.04 7.86
CA SER A 94 0.36 -0.97 7.44
C SER A 94 1.82 -1.24 7.86
N ALA A 95 2.01 -1.77 9.07
CA ALA A 95 3.33 -2.07 9.62
C ALA A 95 4.02 -3.21 8.85
N VAL A 96 3.28 -4.20 8.36
CA VAL A 96 3.84 -5.30 7.55
C VAL A 96 4.35 -4.77 6.20
N VAL A 97 3.57 -3.94 5.50
CA VAL A 97 3.96 -3.40 4.19
C VAL A 97 5.16 -2.46 4.32
N LEU A 98 5.17 -1.58 5.32
CA LEU A 98 6.30 -0.67 5.57
C LEU A 98 7.52 -1.43 6.11
N GLY A 99 7.31 -2.39 7.01
CA GLY A 99 8.36 -3.17 7.65
C GLY A 99 9.15 -4.03 6.66
N ALA A 100 8.48 -4.62 5.67
CA ALA A 100 9.13 -5.39 4.61
C ALA A 100 10.16 -4.55 3.84
N LYS A 101 9.83 -3.28 3.52
CA LYS A 101 10.77 -2.37 2.84
C LYS A 101 11.98 -2.03 3.68
N VAL A 102 11.76 -1.68 4.94
CA VAL A 102 12.83 -1.29 5.86
C VAL A 102 13.83 -2.44 6.03
N ILE A 103 13.34 -3.66 6.24
CA ILE A 103 14.21 -4.84 6.38
C ILE A 103 15.01 -5.09 5.09
N TYR A 104 14.36 -5.00 3.94
CA TYR A 104 15.02 -5.18 2.65
C TYR A 104 16.14 -4.15 2.41
N GLU A 105 15.89 -2.88 2.74
CA GLU A 105 16.87 -1.81 2.58
C GLU A 105 18.08 -2.00 3.51
N ILE A 106 17.87 -2.45 4.74
CA ILE A 106 18.94 -2.77 5.68
C ILE A 106 19.81 -3.93 5.14
N LEU A 107 19.19 -4.98 4.58
CA LEU A 107 19.91 -6.10 3.98
C LEU A 107 20.77 -5.63 2.80
N ARG A 108 20.19 -4.88 1.85
CA ARG A 108 20.96 -4.32 0.72
C ARG A 108 22.12 -3.44 1.18
N ASN A 109 21.89 -2.57 2.15
CA ASN A 109 22.92 -1.69 2.68
C ASN A 109 24.05 -2.48 3.35
N THR A 110 23.75 -3.61 3.98
CA THR A 110 24.75 -4.47 4.61
C THR A 110 25.57 -5.21 3.54
N LEU A 111 24.92 -5.77 2.52
CA LEU A 111 25.58 -6.47 1.42
C LEU A 111 26.46 -5.53 0.58
N THR A 112 25.99 -4.31 0.33
CA THR A 112 26.75 -3.29 -0.42
C THR A 112 27.96 -2.76 0.35
N LYS A 113 27.93 -2.78 1.69
CA LYS A 113 29.05 -2.34 2.53
C LYS A 113 30.16 -3.38 2.69
N LEU A 114 29.86 -4.65 2.39
CA LEU A 114 30.79 -5.77 2.53
C LEU A 114 31.55 -6.08 1.23
N ASN A 115 31.19 -5.43 0.12
CA ASN A 115 31.84 -5.49 -1.19
C ASN A 115 32.49 -4.14 -1.51
#